data_AF-A0A2V6HE10-F1
#
_entry.id   AF-A0A2V6HE10-F1
#
_cell.length_a   1.000
_cell.length_b   1.000
_cell.length_c   1.000
_cell.angle_alpha   90.00
_cell.angle_beta   90.00
_cell.angle_gamma   90.00
#
_symmetry.space_group_name_H-M   'P 1'
#
loop_
_entity.id
_entity.type
_entity.pdbx_description
1 polymer ?
#
loop_
_entity_poly.entity_id
_entity_poly.type
_entity_poly.pdbx_seq_one_letter_code
_entity_poly.pdbx_strand_id
1 'polypeptide(L)'
;MLKRVFKWLGAIVAIVVIAAAVFLINLIWFRPWSLNLFYDKVFAEVLFDHPELLSMLSLVEQFGITSHNGKLDDESPAHQQREFDRWKRDLTQLRQYPLDCQT
;
A
#
# COMPACT_ATOMS: atom_id res chain seq x y z
N MET A 1 -0.30 8.21 -40.86
CA MET A 1 0.10 8.94 -39.63
C MET A 1 -0.49 8.30 -38.37
N LEU A 2 -1.77 7.94 -38.34
CA LEU A 2 -2.46 7.35 -37.18
C LEU A 2 -1.81 6.06 -36.62
N LYS A 3 -1.30 5.16 -37.48
CA LYS A 3 -0.58 3.93 -37.06
C LYS A 3 0.71 4.21 -36.27
N ARG A 4 1.41 5.31 -36.57
CA ARG A 4 2.59 5.74 -35.79
C ARG A 4 2.14 6.28 -34.44
N VAL A 5 1.10 7.12 -34.41
CA VAL A 5 0.56 7.68 -33.16
C VAL A 5 0.09 6.58 -32.22
N PHE A 6 -0.66 5.58 -32.69
CA PHE A 6 -1.07 4.43 -31.87
C PHE A 6 0.11 3.59 -31.36
N LYS A 7 1.17 3.41 -32.17
CA LYS A 7 2.38 2.70 -31.74
C LYS A 7 3.12 3.46 -30.62
N TRP A 8 3.23 4.79 -30.73
CA TRP A 8 3.82 5.63 -29.69
C TRP A 8 2.95 5.71 -28.44
N LEU A 9 1.63 5.80 -28.60
CA LEU A 9 0.68 5.77 -27.49
C LEU A 9 0.77 4.45 -26.72
N GLY A 10 0.79 3.32 -27.43
CA GLY A 10 0.98 2.00 -26.83
C GLY A 10 2.34 1.84 -26.13
N ALA A 11 3.40 2.41 -26.72
CA ALA A 11 4.72 2.41 -26.09
C ALA A 11 4.75 3.27 -24.81
N ILE A 12 4.11 4.44 -24.81
CA ILE A 12 3.98 5.30 -23.63
C ILE A 12 3.20 4.57 -22.54
N VAL A 13 2.06 3.97 -22.88
CA VAL A 13 1.26 3.18 -21.92
C VAL A 13 2.08 2.04 -21.34
N ALA A 14 2.83 1.30 -22.17
CA ALA A 14 3.70 0.22 -21.70
C ALA A 14 4.79 0.74 -20.74
N ILE A 15 5.43 1.87 -21.05
CA ILE A 15 6.42 2.49 -20.16
C ILE A 15 5.78 2.90 -18.83
N VAL A 16 4.59 3.49 -18.85
CA VAL A 16 3.85 3.88 -17.64
C VAL A 16 3.52 2.65 -16.79
N VAL A 17 3.07 1.56 -17.39
CA VAL A 17 2.78 0.31 -16.68
C VAL A 17 4.04 -0.27 -16.04
N ILE A 18 5.17 -0.27 -16.76
CA ILE A 18 6.46 -0.74 -16.22
C ILE A 18 6.91 0.15 -15.06
N ALA A 19 6.81 1.48 -15.20
CA ALA A 19 7.16 2.42 -14.14
C ALA A 19 6.28 2.22 -12.89
N ALA A 20 4.98 2.03 -13.08
CA ALA A 20 4.05 1.72 -11.99
C ALA A 20 4.37 0.38 -11.30
N ALA A 21 4.74 -0.65 -12.06
CA ALA A 21 5.15 -1.94 -11.50
C ALA A 21 6.45 -1.82 -10.68
N VAL A 22 7.47 -1.12 -11.20
CA VAL A 22 8.72 -0.87 -10.47
C VAL A 22 8.45 -0.06 -9.21
N PHE A 23 7.57 0.93 -9.29
CA PHE A 23 7.16 1.73 -8.15
C PHE A 23 6.44 0.90 -7.08
N LEU A 24 5.47 0.05 -7.48
CA LEU A 24 4.77 -0.85 -6.57
C LEU A 24 5.72 -1.88 -5.92
N ILE A 25 6.66 -2.43 -6.70
CA ILE A 25 7.70 -3.33 -6.18
C ILE A 25 8.57 -2.62 -5.14
N ASN A 26 8.98 -1.37 -5.39
CA ASN A 26 9.73 -0.57 -4.43
C ASN A 26 8.90 -0.28 -3.17
N LEU A 27 7.62 0.07 -3.34
CA LEU A 27 6.70 0.36 -2.24
C LEU A 27 6.49 -0.86 -1.35
N ILE A 28 6.24 -2.04 -1.93
CA ILE A 28 5.91 -3.26 -1.19
C ILE A 28 7.16 -3.91 -0.57
N TRP A 29 8.25 -4.07 -1.33
CA TRP A 29 9.43 -4.84 -0.87
C TRP A 29 10.58 -4.02 -0.29
N PHE A 30 10.68 -2.73 -0.60
CA PHE A 30 11.82 -1.89 -0.19
C PHE A 30 11.41 -0.74 0.74
N ARG A 31 12.39 0.06 1.16
CA ARG A 31 12.18 1.34 1.83
C ARG A 31 11.69 2.36 0.78
N PRO A 32 10.48 2.91 0.91
CA PRO A 32 9.98 3.95 0.02
C PRO A 32 10.92 5.16 -0.07
N TRP A 33 10.91 5.89 -1.18
CA TRP A 33 11.76 7.08 -1.32
C TRP A 33 11.28 8.28 -0.51
N SER A 34 10.00 8.31 -0.13
CA SER A 34 9.42 9.41 0.67
C SER A 34 8.71 8.88 1.90
N LEU A 35 8.70 9.71 2.94
CA LEU A 35 8.06 9.41 4.20
C LEU A 35 6.52 9.34 4.07
N ASN A 36 5.93 10.15 3.18
CA ASN A 36 4.50 10.06 2.86
C ASN A 36 4.13 8.70 2.26
N LEU A 37 4.91 8.23 1.28
CA LEU A 37 4.68 6.90 0.68
C LEU A 37 4.89 5.76 1.69
N PHE A 38 5.77 5.96 2.67
CA PHE A 38 5.92 5.02 3.78
C PHE A 38 4.66 4.97 4.66
N TYR A 39 4.08 6.11 5.02
CA TYR A 39 2.81 6.12 5.73
C TYR A 39 1.67 5.53 4.91
N ASP A 40 1.57 5.85 3.62
CA ASP A 40 0.55 5.29 2.74
C ASP A 40 0.65 3.76 2.66
N LYS A 41 1.87 3.22 2.59
CA LYS A 41 2.13 1.78 2.61
C LYS A 41 1.67 1.15 3.93
N VAL A 42 2.14 1.66 5.06
CA VAL A 42 1.79 1.13 6.39
C VAL A 42 0.28 1.22 6.61
N PHE A 43 -0.33 2.32 6.22
CA PHE A 43 -1.78 2.51 6.29
C PHE A 43 -2.53 1.50 5.42
N ALA A 44 -2.08 1.27 4.18
CA ALA A 44 -2.71 0.28 3.30
C ALA A 44 -2.59 -1.14 3.86
N GLU A 45 -1.44 -1.53 4.40
CA GLU A 45 -1.24 -2.85 5.03
C GLU A 45 -2.20 -3.04 6.22
N VAL A 46 -2.28 -2.07 7.13
CA VAL A 46 -3.23 -2.10 8.25
C VAL A 46 -4.67 -2.15 7.76
N LEU A 47 -5.01 -1.34 6.75
CA LEU A 47 -6.36 -1.32 6.20
C LEU A 47 -6.75 -2.69 5.64
N PHE A 48 -5.88 -3.36 4.88
CA PHE A 48 -6.19 -4.66 4.30
C PHE A 48 -6.17 -5.83 5.29
N ASP A 49 -5.37 -5.77 6.34
CA ASP A 49 -5.32 -6.81 7.38
C ASP A 49 -6.49 -6.73 8.38
N HIS A 50 -7.11 -5.55 8.50
CA HIS A 50 -8.21 -5.29 9.43
C HIS A 50 -9.55 -5.07 8.70
N PRO A 51 -10.35 -6.13 8.45
CA PRO A 51 -11.65 -6.01 7.81
C PRO A 51 -12.63 -5.08 8.54
N GLU A 52 -12.51 -4.93 9.86
CA GLU A 52 -13.34 -4.01 10.63
C GLU A 52 -13.04 -2.55 10.28
N LEU A 53 -11.76 -2.20 10.13
CA LEU A 53 -11.33 -0.86 9.72
C LEU A 53 -11.79 -0.54 8.29
N LEU A 54 -11.69 -1.50 7.37
CA LEU A 54 -12.23 -1.37 6.01
C LEU A 54 -13.72 -1.06 6.01
N SER A 55 -14.48 -1.76 6.86
CA SER A 55 -15.92 -1.61 6.98
C SER A 55 -16.28 -0.24 7.59
N MET A 56 -15.58 0.18 8.65
CA MET A 56 -15.76 1.49 9.29
C MET A 56 -15.54 2.66 8.32
N LEU A 57 -14.53 2.55 7.45
CA LEU A 57 -14.20 3.62 6.50
C LEU A 57 -15.06 3.57 5.23
N SER A 58 -15.82 2.49 4.98
CA SER A 58 -16.68 2.29 3.81
C SER A 58 -16.01 2.59 2.46
N LEU A 59 -14.68 2.46 2.36
CA LEU A 59 -13.90 2.90 1.19
C LEU A 59 -14.15 2.05 -0.06
N VAL A 60 -14.45 0.76 0.14
CA VAL A 60 -14.58 -0.24 -0.94
C VAL A 60 -16.01 -0.62 -1.26
N GLU A 61 -16.97 -0.24 -0.41
CA GLU A 61 -18.40 -0.51 -0.63
C GLU A 61 -18.94 0.22 -1.87
N GLN A 62 -18.43 1.43 -2.13
CA GLN A 62 -18.76 2.19 -3.35
C GLN A 62 -18.36 1.46 -4.65
N PHE A 63 -17.41 0.52 -4.58
CA PHE A 63 -16.98 -0.32 -5.70
C PHE A 63 -17.68 -1.69 -5.71
N GLY A 64 -18.65 -1.92 -4.82
CA GLY A 64 -19.41 -3.17 -4.72
C GLY A 64 -18.70 -4.31 -4.01
N ILE A 65 -17.56 -4.05 -3.35
CA ILE A 65 -16.84 -5.07 -2.59
C ILE A 65 -17.31 -5.00 -1.13
N THR A 66 -18.11 -5.98 -0.72
CA THR A 66 -18.75 -6.04 0.62
C THR A 66 -18.37 -7.30 1.42
N SER A 67 -17.48 -8.13 0.88
CA SER A 67 -17.07 -9.40 1.52
C SER A 67 -16.38 -9.22 2.88
N HIS A 68 -15.96 -8.00 3.22
CA HIS A 68 -15.26 -7.64 4.46
C HIS A 68 -16.24 -7.33 5.60
N ASN A 69 -17.47 -6.90 5.28
CA ASN A 69 -18.42 -6.29 6.22
C ASN A 69 -18.95 -7.24 7.30
N GLY A 70 -18.77 -8.56 7.13
CA GLY A 70 -19.15 -9.58 8.11
C GLY A 70 -17.96 -10.25 8.79
N LYS A 71 -16.73 -9.76 8.59
CA LYS A 71 -15.53 -10.33 9.16
C LYS A 71 -15.05 -9.47 10.32
N LEU A 72 -14.77 -10.13 11.43
CA LEU A 72 -14.08 -9.52 12.56
C LEU A 72 -12.57 -9.67 12.37
N ASP A 73 -11.84 -8.79 13.03
CA ASP A 73 -10.38 -8.85 13.07
C ASP A 73 -9.91 -10.10 13.84
N ASP A 74 -8.75 -10.64 13.48
CA ASP A 74 -8.17 -11.79 14.18
C ASP A 74 -7.51 -11.35 15.50
N GLU A 75 -8.22 -11.54 16.61
CA GLU A 75 -7.73 -11.21 17.96
C GLU A 75 -6.92 -12.34 18.61
N SER A 76 -6.44 -13.32 17.83
CA SER A 76 -5.60 -14.38 18.39
C SER A 76 -4.25 -13.83 18.86
N PRO A 77 -3.65 -14.42 19.92
CA PRO A 77 -2.30 -14.03 20.37
C PRO A 77 -1.24 -14.15 19.27
N ALA A 78 -1.42 -15.09 18.35
CA ALA A 78 -0.53 -15.27 17.21
C ALA A 78 -0.63 -14.11 16.20
N HIS A 79 -1.83 -13.58 15.98
CA HIS A 79 -2.04 -12.41 15.14
C HIS A 79 -1.45 -11.16 15.79
N GLN A 80 -1.74 -10.92 17.08
CA GLN A 80 -1.18 -9.80 17.83
C GLN A 80 0.36 -9.81 17.86
N GLN A 81 0.99 -10.99 17.93
CA GLN A 81 2.45 -11.10 17.84
C GLN A 81 2.97 -10.69 16.45
N ARG A 82 2.28 -11.08 15.37
CA ARG A 82 2.64 -10.69 14.00
C ARG A 82 2.53 -9.19 13.80
N GLU A 83 1.46 -8.58 14.30
CA GLU A 83 1.26 -7.12 14.32
C GLU A 83 2.40 -6.41 15.03
N PHE A 84 2.73 -6.87 16.23
CA PHE A 84 3.80 -6.26 17.02
C PHE A 84 5.17 -6.38 16.34
N ASP A 85 5.47 -7.52 15.73
CA ASP A 85 6.70 -7.71 14.97
C ASP A 85 6.73 -6.89 13.69
N ARG A 86 5.58 -6.64 13.05
CA ARG A 86 5.46 -5.69 11.94
C ARG A 86 5.76 -4.27 12.41
N TRP A 87 5.10 -3.79 13.47
CA TRP A 87 5.32 -2.44 13.98
C TRP A 87 6.77 -2.18 14.39
N LYS A 88 7.47 -3.18 14.95
CA LYS A 88 8.91 -3.09 15.22
C LYS A 88 9.74 -2.88 13.95
N ARG A 89 9.43 -3.63 12.88
CA ARG A 89 10.09 -3.47 11.58
C ARG A 89 9.82 -2.09 11.00
N ASP A 90 8.57 -1.64 11.03
CA ASP A 90 8.16 -0.35 10.49
C ASP A 90 8.81 0.80 11.27
N LEU A 91 8.85 0.71 12.59
CA LEU A 91 9.55 1.69 13.44
C LEU A 91 11.05 1.74 13.12
N THR A 92 11.66 0.59 12.84
CA THR A 92 13.08 0.52 12.44
C THR A 92 13.29 1.20 11.09
N GLN A 93 12.38 1.00 10.12
CA GLN A 93 12.44 1.68 8.82
C GLN A 93 12.18 3.18 8.93
N LEU A 94 11.21 3.60 9.76
CA LEU A 94 10.89 5.00 9.99
C LEU A 94 12.11 5.77 10.54
N ARG A 95 12.85 5.17 11.47
CA ARG A 95 14.08 5.75 12.03
C ARG A 95 15.22 5.91 11.03
N GLN A 96 15.16 5.26 9.86
CA GLN A 96 16.15 5.43 8.79
C GLN A 96 15.88 6.66 7.93
N TYR A 97 14.76 7.36 8.11
CA TYR A 97 14.48 8.61 7.42
C TYR A 97 15.10 9.80 8.15
N PRO A 98 15.52 10.85 7.41
CA PRO A 98 16.01 12.10 8.01
C PRO A 98 14.97 12.76 8.93
N LEU A 99 15.41 13.33 10.06
CA LEU A 99 14.53 13.96 11.05
C LEU A 99 13.81 15.21 10.52
N ASP A 100 14.43 15.93 9.61
CA ASP A 100 13.88 17.11 8.91
C ASP A 100 12.65 16.77 8.06
N CYS A 101 12.45 15.50 7.72
CA CYS A 101 11.26 15.03 7.01
C CYS A 101 10.15 14.51 7.96
N GLN A 102 10.39 14.45 9.28
CA GLN A 102 9.48 13.85 10.27
C GLN A 102 8.65 14.86 11.07
N THR A 103 9.03 16.15 11.02
CA THR A 103 8.38 17.27 11.73
C THR A 103 7.54 18.11 10.79
#